data_AF-A0AAD9XPM1-F1
#
_entry.id   AF-A0AAD9XPM1-F1
#
_cell.length_a   1.000
_cell.length_b   1.000
_cell.length_c   1.000
_cell.angle_alpha   90.00
_cell.angle_beta   90.00
_cell.angle_gamma   90.00
#
_symmetry.space_group_name_H-M   'P 1'
#
loop_
_entity.id
_entity.type
_entity.pdbx_description
1 polymer ?
#
loop_
_entity_poly.entity_id
_entity_poly.type
_entity_poly.pdbx_seq_one_letter_code
_entity_poly.pdbx_strand_id
1 'polypeptide(L)'
;MDKFYQSAEVVKELNQPFIDLIPKCLNPKNVREFQPISLVGSMYKVLNKVLAIRIRKVMDTVIGESQMAFVGNSQILDNFVIAEEIIDHWKKNVRREV
;
A
#
# COMPACT_ATOMS: atom_id res chain seq x y z
N MET A 1 -26.77 -0.34 6.50
CA MET A 1 -26.03 -1.25 5.60
C MET A 1 -26.81 -1.56 4.34
N ASP A 2 -28.14 -1.60 4.40
CA ASP A 2 -28.99 -1.89 3.23
C ASP A 2 -28.79 -0.93 2.06
N LYS A 3 -28.67 0.38 2.34
CA LYS A 3 -28.32 1.38 1.32
C LYS A 3 -26.98 1.09 0.66
N PHE A 4 -25.93 0.78 1.42
CA PHE A 4 -24.63 0.42 0.85
C PHE A 4 -24.71 -0.83 -0.04
N TYR A 5 -25.49 -1.84 0.35
CA TYR A 5 -25.66 -3.05 -0.44
C TYR A 5 -26.41 -2.80 -1.76
N GLN A 6 -27.37 -1.86 -1.76
CA GLN A 6 -28.23 -1.59 -2.92
C GLN A 6 -27.68 -0.50 -3.85
N SER A 7 -27.08 0.57 -3.32
CA SER A 7 -26.63 1.74 -4.06
C SER A 7 -25.13 2.03 -3.95
N ALA A 8 -24.37 1.19 -3.24
CA ALA A 8 -22.96 1.43 -2.90
C ALA A 8 -22.71 2.74 -2.13
N GLU A 9 -23.76 3.35 -1.56
CA GLU A 9 -23.64 4.58 -0.78
C GLU A 9 -23.20 4.29 0.66
N VAL A 10 -22.11 4.94 1.06
CA VAL A 10 -21.64 4.94 2.45
C VAL A 10 -22.18 6.17 3.16
N VAL A 11 -22.67 5.97 4.37
CA VAL A 11 -23.17 7.03 5.27
C VAL A 11 -22.05 8.06 5.50
N LYS A 12 -22.31 9.36 5.32
CA LYS A 12 -21.27 10.41 5.27
C LYS A 12 -20.40 10.44 6.52
N GLU A 13 -21.02 10.20 7.67
CA GLU A 13 -20.43 10.16 8.99
C GLU A 13 -19.38 9.03 9.11
N LEU A 14 -19.51 7.94 8.33
CA LEU A 14 -18.52 6.86 8.31
C LEU A 14 -17.25 7.22 7.52
N ASN A 15 -17.35 8.19 6.61
CA ASN A 15 -16.26 8.62 5.74
C ASN A 15 -15.50 9.83 6.29
N GLN A 16 -15.71 10.19 7.55
CA GLN A 16 -15.01 11.30 8.21
C GLN A 16 -13.81 10.79 9.02
N PRO A 17 -12.57 10.93 8.51
CA PRO A 17 -11.38 10.62 9.29
C PRO A 17 -11.11 11.73 10.32
N PHE A 18 -10.72 11.33 11.53
CA PHE A 18 -10.06 12.23 12.48
C PHE A 18 -8.55 12.16 12.23
N ILE A 19 -7.90 13.30 11.99
CA ILE A 19 -6.45 13.34 11.73
C ILE A 19 -5.73 13.60 13.05
N ASP A 20 -4.80 12.71 13.39
CA ASP A 20 -3.92 12.83 14.55
C ASP A 20 -2.44 12.87 14.11
N LEU A 21 -1.54 13.39 14.94
CA LEU A 21 -0.12 13.54 14.65
C LEU A 21 0.72 12.62 15.52
N ILE A 22 1.34 11.61 14.91
CA ILE A 22 2.25 10.69 15.60
C ILE A 22 3.71 11.18 15.43
N PRO A 23 4.50 11.29 16.52
CA PRO A 23 5.91 11.66 16.41
C PRO A 23 6.73 10.57 15.69
N LYS A 24 7.58 10.97 14.73
CA LYS A 24 8.50 10.05 14.02
C LYS A 24 9.80 9.81 14.78
N CYS A 25 10.17 10.70 15.69
CA CYS A 25 11.41 10.65 16.47
C CYS A 25 11.16 11.03 17.93
N LEU A 26 12.15 10.74 18.78
CA LEU A 26 12.14 11.16 20.18
C LEU A 26 12.33 12.68 20.27
N ASN A 27 11.41 13.37 20.97
CA ASN A 27 11.40 14.84 21.16
C ASN A 27 11.29 15.63 19.84
N PRO A 28 10.15 15.56 19.14
CA PRO A 28 9.96 16.29 17.91
C PRO A 28 9.96 17.82 18.16
N LYS A 29 10.73 18.56 17.37
CA LYS A 29 10.88 20.03 17.49
C LYS A 29 10.14 20.77 16.39
N ASN A 30 9.90 20.11 15.27
CA ASN A 30 9.27 20.70 14.08
C ASN A 30 8.05 19.90 13.64
N VAL A 31 7.05 20.55 13.04
CA VAL A 31 5.84 19.89 12.53
C VAL A 31 6.15 18.79 11.50
N ARG A 32 7.25 18.91 10.76
CA ARG A 32 7.72 17.89 9.78
C ARG A 32 8.14 16.56 10.40
N GLU A 33 8.44 16.58 11.69
CA GLU A 33 8.83 15.39 12.48
C GLU A 33 7.61 14.62 13.00
N PHE A 34 6.40 15.09 12.71
CA PHE A 34 5.17 14.34 12.92
C PHE A 34 4.71 13.69 11.62
N GLN A 35 4.07 12.53 11.76
CA GLN A 35 3.36 11.84 10.71
C GLN A 35 1.85 11.98 10.95
N PRO A 36 1.09 12.57 10.03
CA PRO A 36 -0.36 12.54 10.14
C PRO A 36 -0.87 11.11 9.96
N ILE A 37 -1.73 10.67 10.87
CA ILE A 37 -2.48 9.42 10.78
C ILE A 37 -3.98 9.74 10.71
N SER A 38 -4.70 8.99 9.87
CA SER A 38 -6.16 9.06 9.82
C SER A 38 -6.78 8.00 10.72
N LEU A 39 -7.42 8.43 11.79
CA LEU A 39 -8.26 7.61 12.65
C LEU A 39 -9.67 7.55 12.03
N VAL A 40 -9.94 6.45 11.33
CA VAL A 40 -11.24 6.16 10.72
C VAL A 40 -12.05 5.19 11.58
N GLY A 41 -13.38 5.30 11.52
CA GLY A 41 -14.29 4.42 12.24
C GLY A 41 -14.10 2.93 11.89
N SER A 42 -14.31 2.05 12.86
CA SER A 42 -14.14 0.60 12.70
C SER A 42 -14.99 0.03 11.56
N MET A 43 -16.22 0.52 11.41
CA MET A 43 -17.12 0.11 10.33
C MET A 43 -16.57 0.42 8.94
N TYR A 44 -15.96 1.59 8.76
CA TYR A 44 -15.28 1.96 7.51
C TYR A 44 -14.09 1.03 7.23
N LYS A 45 -13.33 0.65 8.26
CA LYS A 45 -12.24 -0.33 8.13
C LYS A 45 -12.75 -1.71 7.68
N VAL A 46 -13.89 -2.16 8.20
CA VAL A 46 -14.52 -3.43 7.80
C VAL A 46 -14.92 -3.38 6.32
N LEU A 47 -15.59 -2.31 5.90
CA LEU A 47 -15.98 -2.11 4.49
C LEU A 47 -14.76 -2.13 3.56
N ASN A 48 -13.71 -1.39 3.91
CA ASN A 48 -12.46 -1.37 3.16
C ASN A 48 -11.79 -2.74 3.09
N LYS A 49 -11.81 -3.52 4.19
CA LYS A 49 -11.26 -4.87 4.21
C LYS A 49 -12.01 -5.81 3.27
N VAL A 50 -13.33 -5.76 3.27
CA VAL A 50 -14.17 -6.55 2.36
C VAL A 50 -13.88 -6.18 0.91
N LEU A 51 -13.79 -4.89 0.59
CA LEU A 51 -13.46 -4.42 -0.75
C LEU A 51 -12.06 -4.86 -1.18
N ALA A 52 -11.05 -4.70 -0.32
CA ALA A 52 -9.69 -5.12 -0.59
C ALA A 52 -9.59 -6.63 -0.88
N ILE A 53 -10.32 -7.47 -0.13
CA ILE A 53 -10.38 -8.92 -0.38
C ILE A 53 -11.00 -9.22 -1.74
N ARG A 54 -12.02 -8.47 -2.18
CA ARG A 54 -12.63 -8.64 -3.50
C ARG A 54 -11.67 -8.24 -4.62
N ILE A 55 -11.01 -7.09 -4.51
CA ILE A 55 -10.03 -6.59 -5.49
C ILE A 55 -8.84 -7.54 -5.59
N ARG A 56 -8.40 -8.11 -4.45
CA ARG A 56 -7.28 -9.08 -4.43
C ARG A 56 -7.47 -10.23 -5.42
N LYS A 57 -8.71 -10.65 -5.72
CA LYS A 57 -8.98 -11.76 -6.66
C LYS A 57 -8.59 -11.46 -8.11
N VAL A 58 -8.46 -10.19 -8.47
CA VAL A 58 -8.09 -9.76 -9.84
C VAL A 58 -6.75 -9.05 -9.86
N MET A 59 -6.08 -8.90 -8.70
CA MET A 59 -4.88 -8.09 -8.57
C MET A 59 -3.76 -8.61 -9.48
N ASP A 60 -3.58 -9.93 -9.57
CA ASP A 60 -2.55 -10.58 -10.39
C ASP A 60 -2.66 -10.25 -11.89
N THR A 61 -3.85 -9.85 -12.36
CA THR A 61 -4.07 -9.43 -13.76
C THR A 61 -3.89 -7.94 -13.99
N VAL A 62 -3.82 -7.14 -12.93
CA VAL A 62 -3.77 -5.67 -12.97
C VAL A 62 -2.38 -5.14 -12.68
N ILE A 63 -1.60 -5.84 -11.85
CA ILE A 63 -0.24 -5.45 -11.46
C ILE A 63 0.80 -5.94 -12.48
N GLY A 64 1.93 -5.24 -12.56
CA GLY A 64 3.07 -5.68 -13.38
C GLY A 64 3.88 -6.79 -12.69
N GLU A 65 4.63 -7.55 -13.49
CA GLU A 65 5.44 -8.70 -13.02
C GLU A 65 6.48 -8.32 -11.96
N SER A 66 6.99 -7.08 -11.98
CA SER A 66 7.96 -6.56 -11.01
C SER A 66 7.33 -5.99 -9.74
N GLN A 67 6.00 -5.93 -9.65
CA GLN A 67 5.32 -5.40 -8.47
C GLN A 67 5.15 -6.48 -7.41
N MET A 68 6.10 -6.55 -6.46
CA MET A 68 6.04 -7.55 -5.38
C MET A 68 5.59 -6.95 -4.03
N ALA A 69 5.51 -5.62 -3.91
CA ALA A 69 5.09 -4.96 -2.68
C ALA A 69 3.57 -5.10 -2.47
N PHE A 70 3.16 -5.55 -1.27
CA PHE A 70 1.76 -5.70 -0.85
C PHE A 70 0.93 -6.71 -1.67
N VAL A 71 1.60 -7.63 -2.39
CA VAL A 71 0.97 -8.71 -3.15
C VAL A 71 1.02 -10.00 -2.33
N GLY A 72 -0.02 -10.82 -2.44
CA GLY A 72 -0.05 -12.11 -1.75
C GLY A 72 1.04 -13.04 -2.29
N ASN A 73 1.73 -13.74 -1.40
CA ASN A 73 2.82 -14.68 -1.72
C ASN A 73 4.13 -14.04 -2.20
N SER A 74 4.22 -12.70 -2.23
CA SER A 74 5.47 -11.99 -2.47
C SER A 74 6.19 -11.66 -1.16
N GLN A 75 7.50 -11.86 -1.15
CA GLN A 75 8.38 -11.51 -0.04
C GLN A 75 9.20 -10.27 -0.37
N ILE A 76 9.61 -9.52 0.66
CA ILE A 76 10.50 -8.36 0.47
C ILE A 76 11.84 -8.75 -0.16
N LEU A 77 12.27 -10.01 0.04
CA LEU A 77 13.49 -10.56 -0.55
C LEU A 77 13.40 -10.72 -2.06
N ASP A 78 12.21 -11.00 -2.60
CA ASP A 78 12.02 -11.16 -4.05
C ASP A 78 12.39 -9.86 -4.79
N ASN A 79 12.01 -8.70 -4.22
CA ASN A 79 12.42 -7.39 -4.74
C ASN A 79 13.94 -7.18 -4.72
N PHE A 80 14.63 -7.71 -3.70
CA PHE A 80 16.08 -7.60 -3.60
C PHE A 80 16.78 -8.43 -4.68
N VAL A 81 16.32 -9.67 -4.90
CA VAL A 81 16.86 -10.57 -5.94
C VAL A 81 16.68 -9.95 -7.33
N ILE A 82 15.49 -9.44 -7.65
CA ILE A 82 15.23 -8.77 -8.93
C ILE A 82 16.18 -7.57 -9.12
N ALA A 83 16.40 -6.78 -8.08
CA ALA A 83 17.32 -5.65 -8.16
C ALA A 83 18.78 -6.09 -8.40
N GLU A 84 19.22 -7.16 -7.75
CA GLU A 84 20.55 -7.74 -7.93
C GLU A 84 20.74 -8.26 -9.37
N GLU A 85 19.76 -8.99 -9.91
CA GLU A 85 19.78 -9.47 -11.29
C GLU A 85 19.87 -8.34 -12.31
N ILE A 86 19.12 -7.25 -12.11
CA ILE A 86 19.18 -6.06 -12.97
C ILE A 86 20.58 -5.44 -12.96
N ILE A 87 21.18 -5.28 -11.77
CA ILE A 87 22.52 -4.73 -11.61
C ILE A 87 23.55 -5.61 -12.31
N ASP A 88 23.47 -6.91 -12.13
CA ASP A 88 24.39 -7.87 -12.73
C ASP A 88 24.25 -7.96 -14.25
N HIS A 89 23.03 -7.90 -14.76
CA HIS A 89 22.76 -7.83 -16.20
C HIS A 89 23.39 -6.57 -16.81
N TRP A 90 23.21 -5.42 -16.17
CA TRP A 90 23.76 -4.15 -16.63
C TRP A 90 25.29 -4.17 -16.66
N LYS A 91 25.94 -4.65 -15.58
CA LYS A 91 27.40 -4.79 -15.52
C LYS A 91 27.97 -5.70 -16.63
N LYS A 92 27.26 -6.78 -16.96
CA LYS A 92 27.68 -7.71 -18.02
C LYS A 92 27.56 -7.11 -19.42
N ASN A 93 26.55 -6.27 -19.68
CA ASN A 93 26.39 -5.60 -20.96
C ASN A 93 27.40 -4.46 -21.15
N VAL A 94 27.66 -3.67 -20.12
CA VAL A 94 28.72 -2.63 -20.16
C VAL A 94 30.10 -3.24 -20.44
N ARG A 95 30.39 -4.42 -19.90
CA ARG A 95 31.64 -5.16 -20.19
C ARG A 95 31.74 -5.74 -21.59
N ARG A 96 30.65 -5.81 -22.36
CA ARG A 96 30.64 -6.34 -23.74
C ARG A 96 30.79 -5.24 -24.79
N GLU A 97 30.55 -3.99 -24.42
CA GLU A 97 30.70 -2.81 -25.29
C GLU A 97 32.09 -2.15 -25.18
N VAL A 98 32.97 -2.68 -24.32
CA VAL A 98 34.39 -2.29 -24.14
C VAL A 98 35.29 -3.43 -24.61
#